data_AF-A0A2V8R2T8-F1
#
_entry.id   AF-A0A2V8R2T8-F1
#
_cell.length_a   1.000
_cell.length_b   1.000
_cell.length_c   1.000
_cell.angle_alpha   90.00
_cell.angle_beta   90.00
_cell.angle_gamma   90.00
#
_symmetry.space_group_name_H-M   'P 1'
#
loop_
_entity.id
_entity.type
_entity.pdbx_description
1 polymer ?
#
loop_
_entity_poly.entity_id
_entity_poly.type
_entity_poly.pdbx_seq_one_letter_code
_entity_poly.pdbx_strand_id
1 'polypeptide(L)'
;DTTDYLNAMQGAGNGTVTVTTRSGGLFSTTTSQQTYNVPVNNGVPLPGSTRADYDRADHYLHALADKTGGRLYQANDTTQLAEAFTRISEELRRQYSLGYYPKTENSEVNERRLIRVKVRQPNLAVKARDSYVKSNSPSPNK
;
A
#
# COMPACT_ATOMS: atom_id res chain seq x y z
N ASP A 1 4.00 3.33 -15.84
CA ASP A 1 4.04 2.87 -17.24
C ASP A 1 4.83 1.56 -17.28
N THR A 2 4.37 0.52 -17.97
CA THR A 2 5.03 -0.81 -17.99
C THR A 2 6.23 -0.85 -18.93
N THR A 3 6.42 0.19 -19.73
CA THR A 3 7.49 0.35 -20.73
C THR A 3 8.89 0.47 -20.12
N ASP A 4 9.02 1.13 -18.96
CA ASP A 4 10.29 1.22 -18.22
C ASP A 4 10.76 -0.14 -17.68
N TYR A 5 9.84 -1.08 -17.44
CA TYR A 5 10.15 -2.42 -16.94
C TYR A 5 10.85 -3.29 -17.99
N LEU A 6 10.38 -3.23 -19.24
CA LEU A 6 10.96 -4.01 -20.34
C LEU A 6 12.38 -3.54 -20.67
N ASN A 7 12.66 -2.25 -20.51
CA ASN A 7 13.97 -1.66 -20.75
C ASN A 7 14.98 -1.99 -19.64
N ALA A 8 14.54 -2.14 -18.38
CA ALA A 8 15.42 -2.50 -17.26
C ALA A 8 15.83 -3.99 -17.25
N MET A 9 15.11 -4.87 -17.96
CA MET A 9 15.40 -6.31 -18.03
C MET A 9 16.41 -6.68 -19.12
N GLN A 10 16.79 -5.73 -19.99
CA GLN A 10 17.67 -5.94 -21.14
C GLN A 10 19.13 -5.63 -20.78
N GLY A 11 19.66 -6.22 -19.71
CA GLY A 11 21.01 -5.98 -19.20
C GLY A 11 21.72 -7.30 -18.86
N ALA A 12 22.85 -7.54 -19.51
CA ALA A 12 23.59 -8.79 -19.60
C ALA A 12 24.02 -9.43 -18.27
N GLY A 13 24.03 -10.77 -18.25
CA GLY A 13 25.00 -11.64 -17.58
C GLY A 13 25.49 -11.24 -16.18
N ASN A 14 25.01 -11.98 -15.18
CA ASN A 14 25.13 -11.75 -13.73
C ASN A 14 24.08 -10.74 -13.23
N GLY A 15 23.26 -11.16 -12.25
CA GLY A 15 22.05 -10.47 -11.81
C GLY A 15 22.27 -9.08 -11.24
N THR A 16 22.45 -8.09 -12.10
CA THR A 16 22.60 -6.69 -11.72
C THR A 16 21.52 -5.86 -12.38
N VAL A 17 20.73 -5.13 -11.58
CA VAL A 17 19.73 -4.18 -12.07
C VAL A 17 20.32 -2.78 -11.95
N THR A 18 20.52 -2.10 -13.07
CA THR A 18 20.99 -0.70 -13.11
C THR A 18 19.79 0.23 -13.18
N VAL A 19 19.52 0.92 -12.08
CA VAL A 19 18.48 1.95 -12.00
C VAL A 19 19.08 3.27 -12.52
N THR A 20 18.55 3.74 -13.65
CA THR A 20 18.94 5.03 -14.24
C THR A 20 17.88 6.07 -13.88
N THR A 21 18.18 6.94 -12.93
CA THR A 21 17.31 8.09 -12.60
C THR A 21 17.71 9.29 -13.45
N ARG A 22 16.75 9.86 -14.16
CA ARG A 22 16.93 11.07 -14.96
C ARG A 22 16.15 12.19 -14.32
N SER A 23 16.85 13.19 -13.79
CA SER A 23 16.24 14.41 -13.27
C SER A 23 16.56 15.57 -14.21
N GLY A 24 15.52 16.18 -14.80
CA GLY A 24 15.64 17.26 -15.75
C GLY A 24 15.04 18.56 -15.21
N GLY A 25 15.82 19.64 -15.22
CA GLY A 25 15.35 21.00 -15.07
C GLY A 25 15.42 21.76 -16.41
N LEU A 26 14.88 22.98 -16.45
CA LEU A 26 14.79 23.84 -17.65
C LEU A 26 16.12 24.07 -18.40
N PHE A 27 17.27 23.80 -17.77
CA PHE A 27 18.61 24.04 -18.33
C PHE A 27 19.59 22.87 -18.17
N SER A 28 19.20 21.73 -17.59
CA SER A 28 20.12 20.61 -17.35
C SER A 28 19.39 19.30 -17.08
N THR A 29 19.86 18.20 -17.68
CA THR A 29 19.42 16.84 -17.38
C THR A 29 20.55 16.10 -16.67
N THR A 30 20.36 15.81 -15.39
CA THR A 30 21.29 14.98 -14.61
C THR A 30 20.81 13.53 -14.63
N THR A 31 21.68 12.64 -15.12
CA THR A 31 21.43 11.19 -15.13
C THR A 31 22.30 10.55 -14.06
N SER A 32 21.68 9.82 -13.13
CA SER A 32 22.37 9.05 -12.09
C SER A 32 22.06 7.56 -12.26
N GLN A 33 23.09 6.73 -12.31
CA GLN A 33 22.98 5.28 -12.44
C GLN A 33 23.44 4.61 -11.14
N GLN A 34 22.58 3.77 -10.57
CA GLN A 34 22.93 2.91 -9.42
C GLN A 34 22.67 1.45 -9.78
N THR A 35 23.68 0.61 -9.58
CA THR A 35 23.60 -0.82 -9.88
C THR A 35 23.42 -1.63 -8.61
N TYR A 36 22.39 -2.48 -8.58
CA TYR A 36 22.04 -3.35 -7.45
C TYR A 36 22.20 -4.81 -7.85
N ASN A 37 22.85 -5.60 -7.00
CA ASN A 37 22.93 -7.05 -7.16
C ASN A 37 21.62 -7.69 -6.70
N VAL A 38 21.02 -8.50 -7.56
CA VAL A 38 19.77 -9.22 -7.29
C VAL A 38 19.95 -10.73 -7.54
N PRO A 39 19.31 -11.59 -6.74
CA PRO A 39 19.34 -13.02 -6.97
C PRO A 39 18.65 -13.37 -8.31
N VAL A 40 19.34 -14.19 -9.12
CA VAL A 40 18.89 -14.62 -10.44
C VAL A 40 18.77 -16.12 -10.53
N ASN A 41 17.79 -16.58 -11.31
CA ASN A 41 17.68 -17.96 -11.77
C ASN A 41 17.83 -17.99 -13.28
N ASN A 42 18.82 -18.73 -13.80
CA ASN A 42 19.13 -18.79 -15.24
C ASN A 42 19.28 -17.41 -15.92
N GLY A 43 19.87 -16.43 -15.23
CA GLY A 43 20.07 -15.08 -15.76
C GLY A 43 18.85 -14.15 -15.68
N VAL A 44 17.72 -14.64 -15.16
CA VAL A 44 16.50 -13.84 -14.94
C VAL A 44 16.37 -13.48 -13.46
N PRO A 45 16.17 -12.20 -13.09
CA PRO A 45 15.91 -11.80 -11.70
C PRO A 45 14.70 -12.52 -11.13
N LEU A 46 14.80 -12.97 -9.88
CA LEU A 46 13.67 -13.60 -9.20
C LEU A 46 12.54 -12.57 -8.98
N PRO A 47 11.26 -12.96 -9.13
CA PRO A 47 10.14 -12.08 -8.80
C PRO A 47 10.24 -11.55 -7.37
N GLY A 48 10.01 -10.24 -7.18
CA GLY A 48 10.06 -9.61 -5.86
C GLY A 48 11.48 -9.29 -5.37
N SER A 49 12.49 -9.50 -6.21
CA SER A 49 13.88 -9.17 -5.88
C SER A 49 14.36 -7.84 -6.48
N THR A 50 13.60 -7.27 -7.42
CA THR A 50 14.00 -6.05 -8.12
C THR A 50 13.44 -4.81 -7.46
N ARG A 51 14.12 -3.66 -7.62
CA ARG A 51 13.64 -2.37 -7.09
C ARG A 51 12.24 -2.02 -7.60
N ALA A 52 11.97 -2.28 -8.88
CA ALA A 52 10.68 -2.02 -9.50
C ALA A 52 9.56 -2.86 -8.87
N ASP A 53 9.85 -4.10 -8.47
CA ASP A 53 8.89 -4.93 -7.74
C ASP A 53 8.58 -4.34 -6.36
N TYR A 54 9.60 -3.84 -5.64
CA TYR A 54 9.41 -3.17 -4.35
C TYR A 54 8.61 -1.88 -4.47
N ASP A 55 8.87 -1.05 -5.49
CA ASP A 55 8.11 0.20 -5.72
C ASP A 55 6.63 -0.10 -6.03
N ARG A 56 6.36 -1.15 -6.81
CA ARG A 56 4.98 -1.61 -7.08
C ARG A 56 4.31 -2.12 -5.81
N ALA A 57 5.03 -2.90 -5.00
CA ALA A 57 4.53 -3.43 -3.73
C ALA A 57 4.21 -2.29 -2.75
N ASP A 58 5.06 -1.28 -2.65
CA ASP A 58 4.87 -0.11 -1.79
C ASP A 58 3.59 0.65 -2.14
N HIS A 59 3.38 0.98 -3.41
CA HIS A 59 2.15 1.61 -3.88
C HIS A 59 0.89 0.78 -3.57
N TYR A 60 0.97 -0.54 -3.76
CA TYR A 60 -0.14 -1.43 -3.46
C TYR A 60 -0.48 -1.46 -1.97
N LEU A 61 0.53 -1.59 -1.11
CA LEU A 61 0.36 -1.63 0.34
C LEU A 61 -0.17 -0.31 0.90
N HIS A 62 0.31 0.82 0.37
CA HIS A 62 -0.24 2.13 0.70
C HIS A 62 -1.73 2.23 0.36
N ALA A 63 -2.11 1.89 -0.88
CA ALA A 63 -3.51 1.93 -1.29
C ALA A 63 -4.40 0.98 -0.48
N LEU A 64 -3.86 -0.17 -0.05
CA LEU A 64 -4.57 -1.11 0.80
C LEU A 64 -4.75 -0.58 2.23
N ALA A 65 -3.71 0.01 2.81
CA ALA A 65 -3.76 0.64 4.13
C ALA A 65 -4.80 1.77 4.16
N ASP A 66 -4.85 2.60 3.12
CA ASP A 66 -5.82 3.70 3.02
C ASP A 66 -7.26 3.19 2.91
N LYS A 67 -7.52 2.20 2.05
CA LYS A 67 -8.87 1.62 1.88
C LYS A 67 -9.39 0.94 3.13
N THR A 68 -8.50 0.29 3.90
CA THR A 68 -8.88 -0.49 5.09
C THR A 68 -8.90 0.34 6.37
N GLY A 69 -8.26 1.52 6.36
CA GLY A 69 -8.00 2.30 7.55
C GLY A 69 -6.79 1.82 8.36
N GLY A 70 -5.92 0.97 7.80
CA GLY A 70 -4.68 0.52 8.42
C GLY A 70 -3.51 1.51 8.28
N ARG A 71 -2.36 1.24 8.90
CA ARG A 71 -1.12 2.03 8.75
C ARG A 71 -0.04 1.21 8.07
N LEU A 72 0.75 1.86 7.23
CA LEU A 72 1.98 1.27 6.69
C LEU A 72 3.15 1.57 7.64
N TYR A 73 3.90 0.54 8.00
CA TYR A 73 5.13 0.65 8.78
C TYR A 73 6.27 0.08 7.94
N GLN A 74 7.35 0.84 7.79
CA GLN A 74 8.58 0.33 7.20
C GLN A 74 9.30 -0.54 8.24
N ALA A 75 9.81 -1.69 7.81
CA ALA A 75 10.53 -2.63 8.67
C ALA A 75 11.76 -3.16 7.91
N ASN A 76 12.58 -2.24 7.40
CA ASN A 76 13.77 -2.58 6.61
C ASN A 76 14.94 -3.05 7.50
N ASP A 77 14.89 -2.72 8.79
CA ASP A 77 15.85 -3.17 9.79
C ASP A 77 15.15 -3.60 11.10
N THR A 78 15.91 -4.23 11.99
CA THR A 78 15.40 -4.76 13.26
C THR A 78 14.92 -3.68 14.22
N THR A 79 15.47 -2.47 14.14
CA THR A 79 15.09 -1.35 15.01
C THR A 79 13.74 -0.78 14.60
N GLN A 80 13.54 -0.58 13.29
CA GLN A 80 12.27 -0.19 12.69
C GLN A 80 11.19 -1.22 12.95
N LEU A 81 11.53 -2.52 12.88
CA LEU A 81 10.60 -3.59 13.21
C LEU A 81 10.13 -3.52 14.67
N ALA A 82 11.06 -3.34 15.61
CA ALA A 82 10.73 -3.23 17.04
C ALA A 82 9.85 -2.00 17.32
N GLU A 83 10.16 -0.88 16.67
CA GLU A 83 9.35 0.34 16.74
C GLU A 83 7.95 0.12 16.16
N ALA A 84 7.85 -0.53 14.99
CA ALA A 84 6.58 -0.85 14.35
C ALA A 84 5.70 -1.70 15.28
N PHE A 85 6.26 -2.74 15.90
CA PHE A 85 5.53 -3.57 16.88
C PHE A 85 5.05 -2.76 18.09
N THR A 86 5.88 -1.85 18.59
CA THR A 86 5.50 -0.97 19.71
C THR A 86 4.30 -0.11 19.32
N ARG A 87 4.35 0.53 18.13
CA ARG A 87 3.26 1.37 17.61
C ARG A 87 1.98 0.58 17.35
N ILE A 88 2.08 -0.64 16.82
CA ILE A 88 0.92 -1.54 16.61
C ILE A 88 0.28 -1.90 17.96
N SER A 89 1.09 -2.27 18.96
CA SER A 89 0.59 -2.64 20.30
C SER A 89 -0.16 -1.49 20.96
N GLU A 90 0.41 -0.29 20.86
CA GLU A 90 -0.18 0.96 21.32
C GLU A 90 -1.51 1.28 20.61
N GLU A 91 -1.61 1.00 19.31
CA GLU A 91 -2.84 1.16 18.52
C GLU A 91 -3.93 0.14 18.90
N LEU A 92 -3.56 -1.14 19.07
CA LEU A 92 -4.50 -2.21 19.45
C LEU A 92 -5.18 -1.93 20.79
N ARG A 93 -4.47 -1.28 21.73
CA ARG A 93 -5.05 -0.85 23.01
C ARG A 93 -6.12 0.24 22.86
N ARG A 94 -6.15 0.94 21.72
CA ARG A 94 -7.05 2.07 21.43
C ARG A 94 -8.01 1.78 20.27
N GLN A 95 -8.35 0.51 20.06
CA GLN A 95 -9.34 0.10 19.08
C GLN A 95 -10.76 0.09 19.69
N TYR A 96 -11.72 0.66 18.97
CA TYR A 96 -13.12 0.72 19.38
C TYR A 96 -14.02 0.15 18.28
N SER A 97 -15.04 -0.61 18.67
CA SER A 97 -16.10 -1.06 17.76
C SER A 97 -17.30 -0.12 17.88
N LEU A 98 -17.81 0.35 16.74
CA LEU A 98 -18.96 1.25 16.67
C LEU A 98 -20.06 0.62 15.81
N GLY A 99 -21.27 0.55 16.37
CA GLY A 99 -22.48 0.18 15.63
C GLY A 99 -23.26 1.42 15.23
N TYR A 100 -23.79 1.44 14.01
CA TYR A 100 -24.75 2.46 13.56
C TYR A 100 -25.80 1.80 12.68
N TYR A 101 -27.03 2.33 12.76
CA TYR A 101 -28.11 1.95 11.88
C TYR A 101 -28.38 3.10 10.89
N PRO A 102 -28.35 2.85 9.57
CA PRO A 102 -28.69 3.87 8.60
C PRO A 102 -30.16 4.27 8.72
N LYS A 103 -30.46 5.56 8.58
CA LYS A 103 -31.84 6.07 8.64
C LYS A 103 -32.71 5.63 7.45
N THR A 104 -32.08 5.32 6.31
CA THR A 104 -32.78 4.90 5.09
C THR A 104 -32.35 3.47 4.77
N GLU A 105 -33.30 2.54 4.91
CA GLU A 105 -33.14 1.11 4.63
C GLU A 105 -33.32 0.79 3.13
N ASN A 106 -34.00 1.67 2.38
CA ASN A 106 -34.26 1.56 0.92
C ASN A 106 -33.02 1.91 0.07
N SER A 107 -31.86 1.44 0.50
CA SER A 107 -30.64 1.26 -0.28
C SER A 107 -30.79 0.27 -1.44
N GLU A 108 -30.52 0.67 -2.68
CA GLU A 108 -30.29 -0.24 -3.81
C GLU A 108 -29.22 -1.28 -3.45
N VAL A 109 -29.38 -2.49 -3.99
CA VAL A 109 -28.39 -3.57 -3.82
C VAL A 109 -27.09 -3.16 -4.52
N ASN A 110 -25.95 -3.47 -3.92
CA ASN A 110 -24.61 -3.05 -4.39
C ASN A 110 -24.32 -1.55 -4.35
N GLU A 111 -25.14 -0.75 -3.64
CA GLU A 111 -24.82 0.65 -3.41
C GLU A 111 -23.63 0.79 -2.44
N ARG A 112 -22.65 1.63 -2.83
CA ARG A 112 -21.55 2.05 -1.95
C ARG A 112 -22.01 3.21 -1.09
N ARG A 113 -21.92 3.04 0.23
CA ARG A 113 -22.24 4.09 1.20
C ARG A 113 -20.99 4.58 1.90
N LEU A 114 -20.83 5.90 1.94
CA LEU A 114 -19.75 6.55 2.66
C LEU A 114 -20.07 6.62 4.15
N ILE A 115 -19.05 6.45 4.98
CA ILE A 115 -19.13 6.59 6.44
C ILE A 115 -18.04 7.55 6.90
N ARG A 116 -18.34 8.34 7.93
CA ARG A 116 -17.35 9.24 8.54
C ARG A 116 -17.54 9.27 10.04
N VAL A 117 -16.45 8.99 10.75
CA VAL A 117 -16.39 9.07 12.22
C VAL A 117 -15.82 10.43 12.60
N LYS A 118 -16.48 11.13 13.53
CA LYS A 118 -16.02 12.40 14.10
C LYS A 118 -15.98 12.28 15.62
N VAL A 119 -14.91 12.79 16.21
CA VAL A 119 -14.72 12.87 17.66
C VAL A 119 -14.81 14.32 18.11
N ARG A 120 -15.21 14.53 19.37
CA ARG A 120 -15.32 15.88 19.96
C ARG A 120 -14.03 16.38 20.59
N GLN A 121 -13.11 15.47 20.93
CA GLN A 121 -11.85 15.82 21.59
C GLN A 121 -10.89 16.47 20.58
N PRO A 122 -10.28 17.63 20.92
CA PRO A 122 -9.27 18.24 20.07
C PRO A 122 -7.98 17.39 20.06
N ASN A 123 -7.16 17.55 19.01
CA ASN A 123 -5.86 16.90 18.85
C ASN A 123 -5.87 15.36 18.78
N LEU A 124 -7.00 14.76 18.38
CA LEU A 124 -7.09 13.32 18.14
C LEU A 124 -7.18 13.01 16.64
N ALA A 125 -6.29 12.14 16.16
CA ALA A 125 -6.36 11.60 14.81
C ALA A 125 -7.27 10.36 14.81
N VAL A 126 -8.37 10.42 14.06
CA VAL A 126 -9.30 9.30 13.90
C VAL A 126 -9.02 8.61 12.58
N LYS A 127 -8.82 7.28 12.62
CA LYS A 127 -8.76 6.45 11.43
C LYS A 127 -9.90 5.42 11.47
N ALA A 128 -10.66 5.35 10.40
CA ALA A 128 -11.81 4.46 10.26
C ALA A 128 -11.94 4.08 8.78
N ARG A 129 -12.78 3.08 8.48
CA ARG A 129 -13.17 2.79 7.10
C ARG A 129 -13.96 3.98 6.53
N ASP A 130 -13.80 4.24 5.24
CA ASP A 130 -14.46 5.35 4.55
C ASP A 130 -15.80 4.96 3.90
N SER A 131 -16.01 3.67 3.61
CA SER A 131 -17.24 3.20 2.97
C SER A 131 -17.51 1.71 3.21
N TYR A 132 -18.75 1.29 2.93
CA TYR A 132 -19.14 -0.11 2.81
C TYR A 132 -20.07 -0.30 1.61
N VAL A 133 -20.17 -1.54 1.13
CA VAL A 133 -21.11 -1.92 0.06
C VAL A 133 -22.17 -2.84 0.65
N LYS A 134 -23.44 -2.55 0.40
CA LYS A 134 -24.55 -3.42 0.80
C LYS A 134 -24.60 -4.64 -0.13
N SER A 135 -24.18 -5.81 0.36
CA SER A 135 -24.33 -7.06 -0.37
C SER A 135 -25.78 -7.57 -0.28
N ASN A 136 -26.27 -8.21 -1.35
CA ASN A 136 -27.51 -8.97 -1.27
C ASN A 136 -27.26 -10.21 -0.40
N SER A 137 -27.78 -10.22 0.83
CA SER A 137 -27.79 -11.45 1.64
C SER A 137 -28.79 -12.43 1.01
N PRO A 138 -28.36 -13.62 0.54
CA PRO A 138 -29.30 -14.62 0.03
C PRO A 138 -30.23 -15.04 1.16
N SER A 139 -31.53 -14.92 0.95
CA SER A 139 -32.55 -15.38 1.91
C SER A 139 -32.36 -16.88 2.17
N PRO A 140 -32.32 -17.34 3.43
CA PRO A 140 -32.31 -18.78 3.71
C PRO A 140 -33.64 -19.37 3.25
N ASN A 141 -33.59 -20.42 2.43
CA ASN A 141 -34.77 -21.18 2.01
C ASN A 141 -35.51 -21.68 3.26
N LYS A 142 -36.81 -21.36 3.33
CA LYS A 142 -37.73 -21.92 4.34
C LYS A 142 -38.06 -23.37 4.03
#